data_AF-A0A946FX15-F1
#
_entry.id   AF-A0A946FX15-F1
#
_cell.length_a   1.000
_cell.length_b   1.000
_cell.length_c   1.000
_cell.angle_alpha   90.00
_cell.angle_beta   90.00
_cell.angle_gamma   90.00
#
_symmetry.space_group_name_H-M   'P 1'
#
loop_
_entity.id
_entity.type
_entity.pdbx_description
1 polymer ?
#
loop_
_entity_poly.entity_id
_entity_poly.type
_entity_poly.pdbx_seq_one_letter_code
_entity_poly.pdbx_strand_id
1 'polypeptide(L)'
;MGKIKFLEFGRMGLCAMFFYFAYSAKVEGDMQGLAFWLVLATCGALSLLTAIETYLGKGKSNDNLGWEDSPYRYQSANNNMATALVGLGSLAMGLSPESLGTISAVSVLFFTLNGVNHAMSGLNKNLTIKQKTFNLTQRSGPALLLFFASLPLLENLLLK
;
A
#
# COMPACT_ATOMS: atom_id res chain seq x y z
N MET A 1 -5.61 -19.34 8.96
CA MET A 1 -5.00 -18.25 9.75
C MET A 1 -3.51 -18.01 9.47
N GLY A 2 -2.69 -19.04 9.18
CA GLY A 2 -1.23 -18.87 8.96
C GLY A 2 -0.80 -18.17 7.66
N LYS A 3 -1.49 -18.41 6.52
CA LYS A 3 -1.10 -17.85 5.21
C LYS A 3 -1.31 -16.33 5.08
N ILE A 4 -2.37 -15.80 5.70
CA ILE A 4 -2.73 -14.37 5.66
C ILE A 4 -1.72 -13.55 6.47
N LYS A 5 -1.40 -13.98 7.70
CA LYS A 5 -0.34 -13.36 8.50
C LYS A 5 1.01 -13.35 7.78
N PHE A 6 1.35 -14.43 7.08
CA PHE A 6 2.60 -14.48 6.30
C PHE A 6 2.65 -13.43 5.18
N LEU A 7 1.56 -13.25 4.42
CA LEU A 7 1.49 -12.23 3.38
C LEU A 7 1.52 -10.82 3.95
N GLU A 8 0.87 -10.59 5.09
CA GLU A 8 0.90 -9.31 5.80
C GLU A 8 2.31 -8.95 6.28
N PHE A 9 3.02 -9.90 6.92
CA PHE A 9 4.42 -9.72 7.31
C PHE A 9 5.33 -9.52 6.09
N GLY A 10 5.14 -10.30 5.03
CA GLY A 10 5.88 -10.17 3.79
C GLY A 10 5.68 -8.80 3.13
N ARG A 11 4.43 -8.32 3.05
CA ARG A 11 4.09 -6.99 2.53
C ARG A 11 4.79 -5.89 3.31
N MET A 12 4.69 -5.88 4.64
CA MET A 12 5.31 -4.85 5.45
C MET A 12 6.84 -4.91 5.42
N GLY A 13 7.41 -6.12 5.46
CA GLY A 13 8.86 -6.32 5.38
C GLY A 13 9.44 -5.86 4.05
N LEU A 14 8.82 -6.26 2.93
CA LEU A 14 9.23 -5.81 1.60
C LEU A 14 9.05 -4.30 1.43
N CYS A 15 7.95 -3.74 1.93
CA CYS A 15 7.71 -2.31 1.86
C CYS A 15 8.80 -1.52 2.62
N ALA A 16 9.13 -1.93 3.84
CA ALA A 16 10.20 -1.30 4.62
C ALA A 16 11.57 -1.40 3.92
N MET A 17 11.88 -2.57 3.36
CA MET A 17 13.11 -2.81 2.60
C MET A 17 13.20 -1.93 1.35
N PHE A 18 12.12 -1.79 0.58
CA PHE A 18 12.10 -0.94 -0.61
C PHE A 18 12.18 0.54 -0.27
N PHE A 19 11.56 1.01 0.83
CA PHE A 19 11.76 2.38 1.30
C PHE A 19 13.20 2.64 1.74
N TYR A 20 13.86 1.66 2.36
CA TYR A 20 15.27 1.77 2.69
C TYR A 20 16.15 1.93 1.43
N PHE A 21 15.92 1.12 0.40
CA PHE A 21 16.65 1.26 -0.87
C PHE A 21 16.33 2.56 -1.61
N ALA A 22 15.07 3.01 -1.58
CA ALA A 22 14.68 4.31 -2.11
C ALA A 22 15.45 5.43 -1.41
N TYR A 23 15.57 5.38 -0.07
CA TYR A 23 16.35 6.33 0.70
C TYR A 23 17.85 6.28 0.34
N SER A 24 18.44 5.09 0.21
CA SER A 24 19.86 4.94 -0.21
C SER A 24 20.09 5.58 -1.58
N ALA A 25 19.24 5.28 -2.56
CA ALA A 25 19.32 5.85 -3.90
C ALA A 25 19.21 7.39 -3.88
N LYS A 26 18.33 7.95 -3.03
CA LYS A 26 18.27 9.40 -2.81
C LYS A 26 19.60 9.97 -2.32
N VAL A 27 20.22 9.33 -1.31
CA VAL A 27 21.49 9.79 -0.74
C VAL A 27 22.61 9.75 -1.78
N GLU A 28 22.58 8.76 -2.67
CA GLU A 28 23.54 8.60 -3.77
C GLU A 28 23.26 9.53 -4.97
N GLY A 29 22.12 10.23 -4.97
CA GLY A 29 21.69 11.07 -6.10
C GLY A 29 21.13 10.27 -7.29
N ASP A 30 20.90 8.96 -7.13
CA ASP A 30 20.28 8.10 -8.14
C ASP A 30 18.75 8.30 -8.15
N MET A 31 18.30 9.25 -8.96
CA MET A 31 16.88 9.56 -9.12
C MET A 31 16.09 8.40 -9.75
N GLN A 32 16.69 7.64 -10.65
CA GLN A 32 16.03 6.52 -11.30
C GLN A 32 15.83 5.37 -10.30
N GLY A 33 16.87 5.03 -9.54
CA GLY A 33 16.79 4.05 -8.46
C GLY A 33 15.78 4.45 -7.39
N LEU A 34 15.79 5.72 -6.98
CA LEU A 34 14.81 6.26 -6.03
C LEU A 34 13.37 6.01 -6.52
N ALA A 35 13.06 6.40 -7.75
CA ALA A 35 11.72 6.24 -8.31
C ALA A 35 11.35 4.76 -8.51
N PHE A 36 12.30 3.93 -8.95
CA PHE A 36 12.14 2.49 -9.11
C PHE A 36 11.74 1.81 -7.79
N TRP A 37 12.47 2.08 -6.71
CA TRP A 37 12.21 1.48 -5.41
C TRP A 37 10.88 1.93 -4.80
N LEU A 38 10.47 3.19 -5.03
CA LEU A 38 9.16 3.68 -4.60
C LEU A 38 8.00 2.98 -5.32
N VAL A 39 8.14 2.69 -6.61
CA VAL A 39 7.13 1.90 -7.35
C VAL A 39 7.09 0.46 -6.85
N LEU A 40 8.24 -0.15 -6.56
CA LEU A 40 8.27 -1.48 -5.94
C LEU A 40 7.64 -1.49 -4.54
N ALA A 41 7.85 -0.46 -3.73
CA ALA A 41 7.20 -0.33 -2.43
C ALA A 41 5.68 -0.21 -2.57
N THR A 42 5.21 0.72 -3.41
CA THR A 42 3.80 1.09 -3.48
C THR A 42 2.98 0.15 -4.36
N CYS A 43 3.43 -0.14 -5.58
CA CYS A 43 2.69 -0.98 -6.53
C CYS A 43 3.00 -2.46 -6.32
N GLY A 44 4.26 -2.81 -6.04
CA GLY A 44 4.69 -4.19 -5.80
C GLY A 44 4.30 -4.71 -4.42
N ALA A 45 4.96 -4.24 -3.36
CA ALA A 45 4.75 -4.76 -2.02
C ALA A 45 3.33 -4.47 -1.53
N LEU A 46 2.86 -3.23 -1.61
CA LEU A 46 1.54 -2.90 -1.05
C LEU A 46 0.39 -3.34 -1.96
N SER A 47 0.35 -2.89 -3.21
CA SER A 47 -0.82 -3.13 -4.06
C SER A 47 -0.96 -4.60 -4.45
N LEU A 48 0.08 -5.19 -5.05
CA LEU A 48 0.01 -6.56 -5.56
C LEU A 48 -0.24 -7.57 -4.44
N LEU A 49 0.50 -7.48 -3.32
CA LEU A 49 0.32 -8.44 -2.23
C LEU A 49 -1.02 -8.26 -1.52
N THR A 50 -1.57 -7.05 -1.44
CA THR A 50 -2.93 -6.83 -0.93
C THR A 50 -3.99 -7.43 -1.84
N ALA A 51 -3.84 -7.28 -3.16
CA ALA A 51 -4.74 -7.92 -4.12
C ALA A 51 -4.68 -9.45 -4.02
N ILE A 52 -3.47 -10.02 -4.02
CA ILE A 52 -3.23 -11.47 -3.88
C ILE A 52 -3.80 -12.00 -2.56
N GLU A 53 -3.51 -11.33 -1.44
CA GLU A 53 -4.07 -11.70 -0.13
C GLU A 53 -5.59 -11.69 -0.15
N THR A 54 -6.19 -10.69 -0.80
CA THR A 54 -7.65 -10.58 -0.89
C THR A 54 -8.25 -11.74 -1.70
N TYR A 55 -7.61 -12.16 -2.79
CA TYR A 55 -8.04 -13.32 -3.59
C TYR A 55 -7.80 -14.66 -2.90
N LEU A 56 -6.66 -14.82 -2.22
CA LEU A 56 -6.28 -16.05 -1.52
C LEU A 56 -7.02 -16.23 -0.19
N GLY A 57 -7.41 -15.14 0.46
CA GLY A 57 -8.08 -15.11 1.76
C GLY A 57 -9.55 -15.55 1.73
N LYS A 58 -9.96 -16.47 0.85
CA LYS A 58 -11.28 -17.09 0.93
C LYS A 58 -11.35 -18.00 2.17
N GLY A 59 -12.26 -17.67 3.10
CA GLY A 59 -12.69 -18.54 4.21
C GLY A 59 -12.22 -18.14 5.63
N LYS A 60 -13.16 -18.22 6.58
CA LYS A 60 -13.12 -18.27 8.08
C LYS A 60 -12.21 -17.32 8.89
N SER A 61 -11.19 -16.67 8.32
CA SER A 61 -10.37 -15.68 9.04
C SER A 61 -10.84 -14.23 8.86
N ASN A 62 -11.73 -13.98 7.90
CA ASN A 62 -12.17 -12.62 7.55
C ASN A 62 -13.42 -12.18 8.31
N ASP A 63 -14.19 -13.13 8.86
CA ASP A 63 -15.32 -12.85 9.74
C ASP A 63 -14.86 -12.12 11.02
N ASN A 64 -13.68 -12.48 11.54
CA ASN A 64 -13.06 -11.82 12.70
C ASN A 64 -12.45 -10.43 12.39
N LEU A 65 -12.23 -10.10 11.11
CA LEU A 65 -11.80 -8.78 10.67
C LEU A 65 -13.01 -7.93 10.20
N GLY A 66 -14.22 -8.48 10.19
CA GLY A 66 -15.43 -7.77 9.73
C GLY A 66 -15.37 -7.37 8.25
N TRP A 67 -14.60 -8.12 7.45
CA TRP A 67 -14.61 -8.02 5.99
C TRP A 67 -15.65 -9.02 5.48
N GLU A 68 -16.90 -8.56 5.38
CA GLU A 68 -17.96 -9.33 4.72
C GLU A 68 -17.52 -9.68 3.30
N ASP A 69 -17.79 -10.91 2.88
CA ASP A 69 -17.62 -11.35 1.49
C ASP A 69 -18.61 -10.57 0.62
N SER A 70 -18.15 -9.41 0.17
CA SER A 70 -18.98 -8.36 -0.45
C SER A 70 -18.41 -7.99 -1.81
N PRO A 71 -19.25 -7.51 -2.75
CA PRO A 71 -18.79 -6.98 -4.03
C PRO A 71 -17.67 -5.92 -3.87
N TYR A 72 -17.75 -5.13 -2.80
CA TYR A 72 -16.76 -4.11 -2.46
C TYR A 72 -15.35 -4.69 -2.24
N ARG A 73 -15.23 -5.87 -1.63
CA ARG A 73 -13.93 -6.53 -1.40
C ARG A 73 -13.23 -6.86 -2.72
N TYR A 74 -13.95 -7.47 -3.65
CA TYR A 74 -13.40 -7.84 -4.95
C TYR A 74 -13.11 -6.61 -5.82
N GLN A 75 -13.94 -5.56 -5.71
CA GLN A 75 -13.66 -4.28 -6.33
C GLN A 75 -12.35 -3.67 -5.80
N SER A 76 -12.13 -3.67 -4.48
CA SER A 76 -10.89 -3.18 -3.88
C SER A 76 -9.68 -4.02 -4.30
N ALA A 77 -9.82 -5.36 -4.37
CA ALA A 77 -8.78 -6.26 -4.88
C ALA A 77 -8.42 -5.96 -6.35
N ASN A 78 -9.43 -5.71 -7.19
CA ASN A 78 -9.24 -5.33 -8.59
C ASN A 78 -8.53 -3.99 -8.73
N ASN A 79 -8.90 -2.99 -7.92
CA ASN A 79 -8.22 -1.69 -7.95
C ASN A 79 -6.74 -1.83 -7.58
N ASN A 80 -6.43 -2.60 -6.52
CA ASN A 80 -5.05 -2.89 -6.14
C ASN A 80 -4.29 -3.68 -7.23
N MET A 81 -4.94 -4.65 -7.88
CA MET A 81 -4.33 -5.38 -8.98
C MET A 81 -4.03 -4.45 -10.17
N ALA A 82 -4.96 -3.57 -10.52
CA ALA A 82 -4.77 -2.60 -11.60
C ALA A 82 -3.62 -1.63 -11.30
N THR A 83 -3.55 -1.09 -10.08
CA THR A 83 -2.43 -0.26 -9.62
C THR A 83 -1.10 -1.01 -9.69
N ALA A 84 -1.06 -2.27 -9.26
CA ALA A 84 0.14 -3.11 -9.37
C ALA A 84 0.58 -3.31 -10.83
N LEU A 85 -0.35 -3.68 -11.72
CA LEU A 85 -0.05 -3.94 -13.13
C LEU A 85 0.46 -2.69 -13.84
N VAL A 86 -0.19 -1.55 -13.64
CA VAL A 86 0.23 -0.28 -14.24
C VAL A 86 1.59 0.15 -13.69
N GLY A 87 1.79 0.09 -12.37
CA GLY A 87 3.05 0.52 -11.76
C GLY A 87 4.23 -0.36 -12.15
N LEU A 88 4.09 -1.69 -12.04
CA LEU A 88 5.14 -2.63 -12.40
C LEU A 88 5.38 -2.67 -13.92
N GLY A 89 4.33 -2.54 -14.73
CA GLY A 89 4.45 -2.40 -16.19
C GLY A 89 5.23 -1.14 -16.57
N SER A 90 5.03 -0.04 -15.85
CA SER A 90 5.77 1.20 -16.07
C SER A 90 7.27 1.07 -15.80
N LEU A 91 7.69 0.19 -14.89
CA LEU A 91 9.10 -0.15 -14.70
C LEU A 91 9.69 -0.83 -15.93
N ALA A 92 8.95 -1.78 -16.52
CA ALA A 92 9.38 -2.50 -17.72
C ALA A 92 9.45 -1.59 -18.97
N MET A 93 8.69 -0.50 -18.99
CA MET A 93 8.72 0.50 -20.06
C MET A 93 9.88 1.49 -19.96
N GLY A 94 10.63 1.50 -18.85
CA GLY A 94 11.75 2.42 -18.66
C GLY A 94 11.32 3.89 -18.59
N LEU A 95 10.20 4.19 -17.93
CA LEU A 95 9.72 5.57 -17.79
C LEU A 95 10.69 6.43 -16.96
N SER A 96 10.59 7.75 -17.15
CA SER A 96 11.42 8.73 -16.45
C SER A 96 11.19 8.71 -14.94
N PRO A 97 12.18 9.17 -14.13
CA PRO A 97 12.04 9.27 -12.68
C PRO A 97 10.78 10.05 -12.25
N GLU A 98 10.44 11.13 -12.94
CA GLU A 98 9.29 11.99 -12.64
C GLU A 98 7.98 11.25 -12.89
N SER A 99 7.92 10.46 -13.97
CA SER A 99 6.76 9.65 -14.31
C SER A 99 6.53 8.55 -13.27
N LEU A 100 7.60 7.85 -12.88
CA LEU A 100 7.58 6.83 -11.84
C LEU A 100 7.28 7.42 -10.44
N GLY A 101 7.79 8.63 -10.18
CA GLY A 101 7.48 9.42 -8.99
C GLY A 101 6.01 9.79 -8.92
N THR A 102 5.42 10.18 -10.05
CA THR A 102 3.99 10.49 -10.17
C THR A 102 3.14 9.24 -9.89
N ILE A 103 3.49 8.10 -10.49
CA ILE A 103 2.83 6.81 -10.22
C ILE A 103 2.88 6.47 -8.74
N SER A 104 4.05 6.65 -8.11
CA SER A 104 4.23 6.40 -6.68
C SER A 104 3.39 7.34 -5.83
N ALA A 105 3.33 8.63 -6.16
CA ALA A 105 2.53 9.63 -5.46
C ALA A 105 1.02 9.32 -5.54
N VAL A 106 0.52 9.03 -6.74
CA VAL A 106 -0.88 8.64 -6.95
C VAL A 106 -1.20 7.36 -6.18
N SER A 107 -0.29 6.39 -6.16
CA SER A 107 -0.45 5.14 -5.41
C SER A 107 -0.51 5.40 -3.90
N VAL A 108 0.39 6.21 -3.36
CA VAL A 108 0.37 6.63 -1.95
C VAL A 108 -0.94 7.32 -1.58
N LEU A 109 -1.41 8.25 -2.42
CA LEU A 109 -2.69 8.93 -2.22
C LEU A 109 -3.85 7.92 -2.20
N PHE A 110 -3.88 6.99 -3.16
CA PHE A 110 -4.88 5.92 -3.20
C PHE A 110 -4.89 5.10 -1.91
N PHE A 111 -3.73 4.65 -1.41
CA PHE A 111 -3.65 3.89 -0.16
C PHE A 111 -4.06 4.71 1.06
N THR A 112 -3.70 6.00 1.09
CA THR A 112 -4.04 6.90 2.18
C THR A 112 -5.55 7.09 2.26
N LEU A 113 -6.19 7.40 1.13
CA LEU A 113 -7.64 7.53 1.03
C LEU A 113 -8.36 6.23 1.36
N ASN A 114 -7.83 5.09 0.89
CA ASN A 114 -8.41 3.79 1.22
C ASN A 114 -8.30 3.48 2.73
N GLY A 115 -7.16 3.79 3.36
CA GLY A 115 -6.96 3.66 4.80
C GLY A 115 -7.93 4.54 5.61
N VAL A 116 -8.13 5.80 5.19
CA VAL A 116 -9.11 6.71 5.80
C VAL A 116 -10.53 6.18 5.65
N ASN A 117 -10.91 5.72 4.45
CA ASN A 117 -12.23 5.16 4.20
C ASN A 117 -12.51 3.92 5.08
N HIS A 118 -11.53 3.03 5.21
CA HIS A 118 -11.62 1.88 6.11
C HIS A 118 -11.70 2.26 7.59
N ALA A 119 -10.98 3.30 8.02
CA ALA A 119 -11.08 3.81 9.39
C ALA A 119 -12.46 4.41 9.69
N MET A 120 -12.99 5.23 8.79
CA MET A 120 -14.34 5.82 8.90
C MET A 120 -15.44 4.75 8.95
N SER A 121 -15.35 3.74 8.08
CA SER A 121 -16.26 2.59 8.12
C SER A 121 -16.21 1.87 9.48
N GLY A 122 -15.02 1.69 10.06
CA GLY A 122 -14.85 1.07 11.38
C GLY A 122 -15.45 1.91 12.53
N LEU A 123 -15.37 3.24 12.46
CA LEU A 123 -15.94 4.15 13.46
C LEU A 123 -17.47 4.13 13.47
N ASN A 124 -18.08 3.94 12.30
CA ASN A 124 -19.54 3.91 12.11
C ASN A 124 -20.18 2.59 12.55
N LYS A 125 -19.40 1.55 12.85
CA LYS A 125 -19.92 0.29 13.40
C LYS A 125 -20.18 0.40 14.91
N ASN A 126 -21.21 -0.29 15.40
CA ASN A 126 -21.51 -0.46 16.82
C ASN A 126 -20.47 -1.39 17.49
N LEU A 127 -19.24 -0.90 17.60
CA LEU A 127 -18.10 -1.58 18.20
C LEU A 127 -17.73 -0.93 19.55
N THR A 128 -17.13 -1.71 20.44
CA THR A 128 -16.55 -1.17 21.68
C THR A 128 -15.42 -0.19 21.38
N ILE A 129 -15.13 0.74 22.30
CA ILE A 129 -14.01 1.70 22.15
C ILE A 129 -12.69 0.97 21.84
N LYS A 130 -12.40 -0.13 22.55
CA LYS A 130 -11.20 -0.95 22.33
C LYS A 130 -11.13 -1.50 20.89
N GLN A 131 -12.26 -1.97 20.35
CA GLN A 131 -12.32 -2.46 18.97
C GLN A 131 -12.21 -1.34 17.93
N LYS A 132 -12.78 -0.16 18.20
CA LYS A 132 -12.62 1.03 17.34
C LYS A 132 -11.16 1.47 17.28
N THR A 133 -10.50 1.61 18.44
CA THR A 133 -9.07 1.95 18.51
C THR A 133 -8.20 0.92 17.80
N PHE A 134 -8.44 -0.36 18.05
CA PHE A 134 -7.69 -1.43 17.37
C PHE A 134 -7.87 -1.39 15.85
N ASN A 135 -9.11 -1.22 15.36
CA ASN A 135 -9.38 -1.08 13.93
C ASN A 135 -8.72 0.16 13.33
N LEU A 136 -8.72 1.29 14.03
CA LEU A 136 -8.06 2.50 13.56
C LEU A 136 -6.55 2.27 13.43
N THR A 137 -5.89 1.84 14.50
CA THR A 137 -4.44 1.65 14.52
C THR A 137 -3.97 0.64 13.46
N GLN A 138 -4.70 -0.47 13.30
CA GLN A 138 -4.34 -1.51 12.33
C GLN A 138 -4.63 -1.10 10.87
N ARG A 139 -5.70 -0.34 10.62
CA ARG A 139 -6.14 -0.04 9.23
C ARG A 139 -5.63 1.28 8.69
N SER A 140 -5.50 2.31 9.52
CA SER A 140 -5.02 3.64 9.10
C SER A 140 -3.58 3.93 9.50
N GLY A 141 -3.05 3.26 10.53
CA GLY A 141 -1.66 3.43 10.96
C GLY A 141 -0.65 3.20 9.84
N PRO A 142 -0.69 2.05 9.14
CA PRO A 142 0.22 1.78 8.04
C PRO A 142 0.10 2.77 6.87
N ALA A 143 -1.13 3.20 6.53
CA ALA A 143 -1.37 4.15 5.45
C ALA A 143 -0.80 5.55 5.77
N LEU A 144 -0.92 6.00 7.02
CA LEU A 144 -0.33 7.26 7.47
C LEU A 144 1.20 7.19 7.50
N LEU A 145 1.76 6.09 8.03
CA LEU A 145 3.21 5.88 8.03
C LEU A 145 3.78 5.88 6.61
N LEU A 146 3.07 5.25 5.66
CA LEU A 146 3.42 5.26 4.25
C LEU A 146 3.45 6.68 3.68
N PHE A 147 2.40 7.44 3.93
CA PHE A 147 2.28 8.81 3.48
C PHE A 147 3.47 9.65 3.97
N PHE A 148 3.75 9.63 5.28
CA PHE A 148 4.87 10.38 5.86
C PHE A 148 6.24 9.89 5.39
N ALA A 149 6.44 8.58 5.23
CA ALA A 149 7.71 8.03 4.76
C ALA A 149 7.99 8.38 3.29
N SER A 150 6.94 8.49 2.47
CA SER A 150 7.06 8.79 1.05
C SER A 150 7.19 10.29 0.73
N LEU A 151 6.64 11.18 1.55
CA LEU A 151 6.62 12.63 1.29
C LEU A 151 8.01 13.22 0.93
N PRO A 152 9.09 13.01 1.72
CA PRO A 152 10.41 13.59 1.43
C PRO A 152 11.12 12.97 0.22
N LEU A 153 10.63 11.83 -0.25
CA LEU A 153 11.14 11.09 -1.40
C LEU A 153 10.41 11.55 -2.67
N LEU A 154 9.09 11.74 -2.58
CA LEU A 154 8.25 12.23 -3.66
C LEU A 154 8.50 13.70 -3.98
N GLU A 155 8.71 14.54 -2.97
CA GLU A 155 9.11 15.96 -3.17
C GLU A 155 10.37 16.04 -4.04
N ASN A 156 11.34 15.16 -3.81
CA ASN A 156 12.59 15.12 -4.57
C ASN A 156 12.40 14.76 -6.06
N LEU A 157 11.35 14.00 -6.37
CA LEU A 157 11.01 13.58 -7.74
C LEU A 157 10.11 14.57 -8.46
N LEU A 158 9.27 15.32 -7.74
CA LEU A 158 8.16 16.09 -8.32
C LEU A 158 8.34 17.60 -8.28
N LEU A 159 9.17 18.12 -7.37
CA LEU A 159 9.25 19.56 -7.07
C LEU A 159 10.67 20.13 -7.23
N LYS A 160 11.50 19.52 -8.11
CA LYS A 160 12.77 20.13 -8.50
C LYS A 160 12.55 21.40 -9.32
#